data_AF-A0A932RAI7-F1
#
_entry.id   AF-A0A932RAI7-F1
#
_cell.length_a   1.000
_cell.length_b   1.000
_cell.length_c   1.000
_cell.angle_alpha   90.00
_cell.angle_beta   90.00
_cell.angle_gamma   90.00
#
_symmetry.space_group_name_H-M   'P 1'
#
loop_
_entity.id
_entity.type
_entity.pdbx_description
1 polymer ?
#
loop_
_entity_poly.entity_id
_entity_poly.type
_entity_poly.pdbx_seq_one_letter_code
_entity_poly.pdbx_strand_id
1 'polypeptide(L)'
;MSRLWGADTSVRRFESGNGRLAGRSARPTLVALLLAIVLFPSLAHAYAGPGAGFAVLSSFWAIFVAFLYSFYALMTWPFRQLFRFIRRRNAYVKAKFKRAVILGFDGMDPELADRFMNEGKLPNLANLRGKGTFAKLRTTFPAISPVAWSTFMTGVNPGKHNIYDFLARDTSNYLPFLSSAEIKGPKRRIRIGKYSIPFGKTEIKGMRKGTPFWHWLGKAGIFSSVIRVPVTFPPEKFQGVLLSGMCVPDLKGSQGTFCLCTTRSSNDKFREGGVRVPVERQNGVCHSYIPGPDSPLTETAGKEMRVDFEIRPDAGAKQARIVVGSEKFTLKVGEYSEWIAVQFKAGLGFTAHGICRFYLKEVAPEVEVYVSPVNIDPGHPDLPISHPV
;
A
#
# COMPACT_ATOMS: atom_id res chain seq x y z
N MET A 1 5.15 18.48 -56.16
CA MET A 1 4.09 18.11 -57.13
C MET A 1 2.94 17.55 -56.31
N SER A 2 1.68 17.98 -56.35
CA SER A 2 0.94 18.93 -57.20
C SER A 2 -0.49 19.05 -56.65
N ARG A 3 -0.96 20.30 -56.53
CA ARG A 3 -2.32 20.84 -56.81
C ARG A 3 -3.58 20.25 -56.13
N LEU A 4 -4.36 21.07 -55.38
CA LEU A 4 -5.58 21.85 -55.78
C LEU A 4 -6.78 20.92 -56.09
N TRP A 5 -8.07 21.13 -55.75
CA TRP A 5 -8.91 22.25 -55.32
C TRP A 5 -10.29 21.67 -54.93
N GLY A 6 -11.14 22.46 -54.27
CA GLY A 6 -12.57 22.15 -54.11
C GLY A 6 -13.29 23.06 -53.14
N ALA A 7 -13.45 24.32 -53.52
CA ALA A 7 -14.32 25.28 -52.86
C ALA A 7 -15.78 25.05 -53.30
N ASP A 8 -16.74 25.30 -52.41
CA ASP A 8 -18.03 25.85 -52.83
C ASP A 8 -18.52 26.92 -51.86
N THR A 9 -19.03 27.97 -52.47
CA THR A 9 -19.34 29.29 -51.95
C THR A 9 -20.83 29.50 -52.03
N SER A 10 -21.45 30.09 -50.99
CA SER A 10 -22.67 30.87 -51.21
C SER A 10 -22.61 32.17 -50.41
N VAL A 11 -22.42 33.23 -51.19
CA VAL A 11 -22.42 34.64 -50.81
C VAL A 11 -23.86 35.15 -50.97
N ARG A 12 -24.38 35.87 -49.96
CA ARG A 12 -25.45 36.86 -50.18
C ARG A 12 -24.90 38.25 -49.86
N ARG A 13 -24.82 39.07 -50.90
CA ARG A 13 -24.63 40.53 -50.87
C ARG A 13 -25.92 41.23 -50.41
N PHE A 14 -25.78 42.31 -49.65
CA PHE A 14 -26.62 43.52 -49.71
C PHE A 14 -25.73 44.65 -49.14
N GLU A 15 -25.06 45.37 -50.03
CA GLU A 15 -25.39 46.72 -50.52
C GLU A 15 -25.08 47.86 -49.54
N SER A 16 -24.11 48.67 -49.98
CA SER A 16 -23.59 49.87 -49.36
C SER A 16 -24.48 51.08 -49.68
N GLY A 17 -25.11 51.66 -48.67
CA GLY A 17 -25.66 53.01 -48.71
C GLY A 17 -24.56 54.04 -48.48
N ASN A 18 -24.30 54.84 -49.51
CA ASN A 18 -23.27 55.87 -49.54
C ASN A 18 -23.81 57.16 -48.87
N GLY A 19 -23.28 57.51 -47.70
CA GLY A 19 -23.57 58.78 -47.01
C GLY A 19 -22.27 59.51 -46.68
N ARG A 20 -21.89 60.49 -47.51
CA ARG A 20 -20.85 61.46 -47.18
C ARG A 20 -21.39 62.47 -46.16
N LEU A 21 -20.69 62.65 -45.04
CA LEU A 21 -20.58 63.86 -44.20
C LEU A 21 -19.39 63.61 -43.26
N ALA A 22 -18.17 64.05 -43.61
CA ALA A 22 -17.59 65.29 -43.14
C ALA A 22 -17.52 65.43 -41.59
N GLY A 23 -16.30 65.36 -41.05
CA GLY A 23 -15.91 66.26 -39.95
C GLY A 23 -15.82 65.69 -38.52
N ARG A 24 -14.57 65.44 -38.11
CA ARG A 24 -13.96 65.86 -36.82
C ARG A 24 -14.54 65.34 -35.48
N SER A 25 -13.61 64.78 -34.68
CA SER A 25 -13.45 64.97 -33.22
C SER A 25 -13.75 63.83 -32.21
N ALA A 26 -13.83 62.54 -32.59
CA ALA A 26 -14.09 61.48 -31.59
C ALA A 26 -12.84 60.88 -30.87
N ARG A 27 -11.62 61.20 -31.28
CA ARG A 27 -10.38 60.66 -30.65
C ARG A 27 -10.02 61.29 -29.29
N PRO A 28 -10.07 62.61 -29.10
CA PRO A 28 -9.72 63.19 -27.80
C PRO A 28 -10.79 62.89 -26.74
N THR A 29 -12.05 62.71 -27.13
CA THR A 29 -13.15 62.36 -26.22
C THR A 29 -13.05 60.92 -25.70
N LEU A 30 -12.69 59.95 -26.54
CA LEU A 30 -12.49 58.56 -26.09
C LEU A 30 -11.25 58.43 -25.17
N VAL A 31 -10.18 59.16 -25.51
CA VAL A 31 -8.95 59.21 -24.69
C VAL A 31 -9.20 59.94 -23.37
N ALA A 32 -9.96 61.04 -23.38
CA ALA A 32 -10.37 61.75 -22.17
C ALA A 32 -11.31 60.91 -21.29
N LEU A 33 -12.20 60.10 -21.87
CA LEU A 33 -13.05 59.16 -21.13
C LEU A 33 -12.24 58.04 -20.49
N LEU A 34 -11.26 57.46 -21.20
CA LEU A 34 -10.36 56.45 -20.63
C LEU A 34 -9.44 57.05 -19.55
N LEU A 35 -8.92 58.26 -19.75
CA LEU A 35 -8.17 59.00 -18.74
C LEU A 35 -9.05 59.35 -17.54
N ALA A 36 -10.32 59.70 -17.74
CA ALA A 36 -11.26 59.95 -16.65
C ALA A 36 -11.56 58.68 -15.85
N ILE A 37 -11.66 57.50 -16.49
CA ILE A 37 -11.84 56.22 -15.78
C ILE A 37 -10.60 55.86 -14.93
N VAL A 38 -9.40 56.22 -15.37
CA VAL A 38 -8.14 55.97 -14.63
C VAL A 38 -7.89 57.03 -13.55
N LEU A 39 -8.22 58.30 -13.82
CA LEU A 39 -7.98 59.43 -12.91
C LEU A 39 -9.11 59.63 -11.88
N PHE A 40 -10.31 59.13 -12.18
CA PHE A 40 -11.45 59.08 -11.26
C PHE A 40 -11.91 57.64 -11.08
N PRO A 41 -11.11 56.78 -10.41
CA PRO A 41 -11.60 55.47 -10.04
C PRO A 41 -12.80 55.68 -9.13
N SER A 42 -14.00 55.33 -9.61
CA SER A 42 -15.14 55.17 -8.71
C SER A 42 -14.72 54.15 -7.67
N LEU A 43 -14.93 54.44 -6.38
CA LEU A 43 -14.75 53.47 -5.30
C LEU A 43 -15.57 52.23 -5.64
N ALA A 44 -14.94 51.25 -6.27
CA ALA A 44 -15.47 49.92 -6.36
C ALA A 44 -15.40 49.40 -4.93
N HIS A 45 -16.49 49.58 -4.18
CA HIS A 45 -16.70 48.91 -2.91
C HIS A 45 -16.91 47.41 -3.18
N ALA A 46 -15.86 46.76 -3.70
CA ALA A 46 -15.75 45.32 -3.65
C ALA A 46 -15.53 45.00 -2.18
N TYR A 47 -16.60 44.61 -1.49
CA TYR A 47 -16.55 44.07 -0.14
C TYR A 47 -15.63 42.85 -0.15
N ALA A 48 -14.36 43.05 0.16
CA ALA A 48 -13.47 41.99 0.57
C ALA A 48 -13.98 41.54 1.94
N GLY A 49 -14.88 40.56 1.95
CA GLY A 49 -15.40 40.01 3.19
C GLY A 49 -14.26 39.59 4.11
N PRO A 50 -14.47 39.64 5.45
CA PRO A 50 -13.41 39.41 6.43
C PRO A 50 -12.62 38.11 6.20
N GLY A 51 -13.24 37.11 5.54
CA GLY A 51 -12.61 35.86 5.12
C GLY A 51 -11.37 36.02 4.22
N ALA A 52 -11.30 37.04 3.35
CA ALA A 52 -10.13 37.25 2.49
C ALA A 52 -8.90 37.70 3.31
N GLY A 53 -9.11 38.60 4.28
CA GLY A 53 -8.08 38.99 5.24
C GLY A 53 -7.65 37.81 6.13
N PHE A 54 -8.60 37.02 6.63
CA PHE A 54 -8.29 35.81 7.40
C PHE A 54 -7.55 34.74 6.57
N ALA A 55 -7.85 34.59 5.29
CA ALA A 55 -7.16 33.65 4.41
C ALA A 55 -5.70 34.09 4.17
N VAL A 56 -5.46 35.35 3.85
CA VAL A 56 -4.09 35.87 3.66
C VAL A 56 -3.30 35.82 4.96
N LEU A 57 -3.90 36.23 6.09
CA LEU A 57 -3.25 36.21 7.40
C LEU A 57 -2.92 34.77 7.83
N SER A 58 -3.83 33.82 7.61
CA SER A 58 -3.60 32.41 7.96
C SER A 58 -2.58 31.73 7.05
N SER A 59 -2.57 32.02 5.75
CA SER A 59 -1.53 31.55 4.82
C SER A 59 -0.16 32.15 5.14
N PHE A 60 -0.08 33.45 5.43
CA PHE A 60 1.17 34.10 5.82
C PHE A 60 1.68 33.57 7.16
N TRP A 61 0.79 33.39 8.14
CA TRP A 61 1.12 32.79 9.43
C TRP A 61 1.62 31.35 9.27
N ALA A 62 0.99 30.54 8.42
CA ALA A 62 1.44 29.18 8.15
C ALA A 62 2.86 29.14 7.55
N ILE A 63 3.16 30.01 6.57
CA ILE A 63 4.50 30.15 5.99
C ILE A 63 5.51 30.61 7.04
N PHE A 64 5.15 31.60 7.85
CA PHE A 64 6.01 32.12 8.92
C PHE A 64 6.32 31.05 9.97
N VAL A 65 5.32 30.30 10.44
CA VAL A 65 5.51 29.18 11.37
C VAL A 65 6.35 28.07 10.73
N ALA A 66 6.11 27.73 9.45
CA ALA A 66 6.91 26.75 8.73
C ALA A 66 8.38 27.19 8.58
N PHE A 67 8.62 28.48 8.34
CA PHE A 67 9.94 29.06 8.31
C PHE A 67 10.62 28.98 9.67
N LEU A 68 9.95 29.40 10.76
CA LEU A 68 10.49 29.29 12.12
C LEU A 68 10.82 27.84 12.49
N TYR A 69 9.96 26.89 12.13
CA TYR A 69 10.19 25.47 12.39
C TYR A 69 11.35 24.93 11.56
N SER A 70 11.47 25.33 10.31
CA SER A 70 12.59 24.96 9.42
C SER A 70 13.91 25.56 9.91
N PHE A 71 13.89 26.82 10.34
CA PHE A 71 15.04 27.49 10.94
C PHE A 71 15.46 26.82 12.25
N TYR A 72 14.53 26.56 13.16
CA TYR A 72 14.78 25.78 14.38
C TYR A 72 15.33 24.39 14.07
N ALA A 73 14.76 23.68 13.08
CA ALA A 73 15.24 22.38 12.67
C ALA A 73 16.67 22.46 12.12
N LEU A 74 17.00 23.45 11.30
CA LEU A 74 18.32 23.68 10.75
C LEU A 74 19.33 24.04 11.84
N MET A 75 18.98 24.96 12.74
CA MET A 75 19.83 25.39 13.85
C MET A 75 20.10 24.25 14.84
N THR A 76 19.09 23.43 15.13
CA THR A 76 19.26 22.27 16.02
C THR A 76 19.86 21.05 15.33
N TRP A 77 19.89 21.00 13.99
CA TRP A 77 20.43 19.88 13.24
C TRP A 77 21.89 19.55 13.60
N PRO A 78 22.86 20.50 13.60
CA PRO A 78 24.26 20.17 13.92
C PRO A 78 24.40 19.63 15.35
N PHE A 79 23.68 20.20 16.32
CA PHE A 79 23.68 19.69 17.71
C PHE A 79 23.05 18.30 17.81
N ARG A 80 21.92 18.06 17.12
CA ARG A 80 21.28 16.74 17.06
C ARG A 80 22.18 15.71 16.40
N GLN A 81 22.90 16.08 15.34
CA GLN A 81 23.87 15.21 14.68
C GLN A 81 25.08 14.93 15.57
N LEU A 82 25.62 15.94 16.25
CA LEU A 82 26.71 15.79 17.21
C LEU A 82 26.31 14.85 18.36
N PHE A 83 25.12 15.04 18.94
CA PHE A 83 24.60 14.16 19.98
C PHE A 83 24.42 12.72 19.49
N ARG A 84 23.88 12.54 18.27
CA ARG A 84 23.76 11.22 17.64
C ARG A 84 25.12 10.58 17.38
N PHE A 85 26.10 11.36 16.93
CA PHE A 85 27.47 10.91 16.68
C PHE A 85 28.15 10.46 17.97
N ILE A 86 28.09 11.26 19.04
CA ILE A 86 28.65 10.92 20.35
C ILE A 86 27.98 9.65 20.89
N ARG A 87 26.65 9.56 20.85
CA ARG A 87 25.91 8.38 21.31
C ARG A 87 26.30 7.12 20.55
N ARG A 88 26.38 7.21 19.21
CA ARG A 88 26.84 6.10 18.35
C ARG A 88 28.27 5.71 18.68
N ARG A 89 29.19 6.67 18.73
CA ARG A 89 30.60 6.40 19.05
C ARG A 89 30.70 5.64 20.36
N ASN A 90 30.06 6.13 21.42
CA ASN A 90 30.08 5.49 22.74
C ASN A 90 29.51 4.07 22.72
N ALA A 91 28.48 3.82 21.91
CA ALA A 91 27.89 2.49 21.75
C ALA A 91 28.87 1.47 21.14
N TYR A 92 29.69 1.91 20.17
CA TYR A 92 30.60 1.02 19.46
C TYR A 92 32.01 0.93 20.07
N VAL A 93 32.41 1.84 20.96
CA VAL A 93 33.74 1.84 21.60
C VAL A 93 34.06 0.51 22.31
N LYS A 94 33.07 -0.10 22.97
CA LYS A 94 33.23 -1.39 23.68
C LYS A 94 32.77 -2.60 22.87
N ALA A 95 32.45 -2.43 21.59
CA ALA A 95 31.90 -3.53 20.79
C ALA A 95 33.00 -4.54 20.41
N LYS A 96 32.76 -5.82 20.70
CA LYS A 96 33.68 -6.91 20.30
C LYS A 96 33.67 -7.18 18.79
N PHE A 97 32.62 -6.77 18.09
CA PHE A 97 32.43 -6.98 16.66
C PHE A 97 31.79 -5.74 16.01
N LYS A 98 32.07 -5.54 14.72
CA LYS A 98 31.54 -4.40 13.95
C LYS A 98 30.07 -4.55 13.57
N ARG A 99 29.61 -5.79 13.35
CA ARG A 99 28.23 -6.12 12.92
C ARG A 99 27.81 -7.46 13.51
N ALA A 100 26.54 -7.58 13.86
CA ALA A 100 25.88 -8.85 14.16
C ALA A 100 24.78 -9.08 13.13
N VAL A 101 24.71 -10.30 12.60
CA VAL A 101 23.65 -10.73 11.68
C VAL A 101 22.91 -11.88 12.35
N ILE A 102 21.60 -11.76 12.46
CA ILE A 102 20.73 -12.82 12.96
C ILE A 102 19.92 -13.33 11.78
N LEU A 103 20.13 -14.60 11.42
CA LEU A 103 19.34 -15.30 10.42
C LEU A 103 18.44 -16.27 11.16
N GLY A 104 17.14 -16.16 10.93
CA GLY A 104 16.17 -17.08 11.51
C GLY A 104 15.46 -17.85 10.42
N PHE A 105 15.37 -19.17 10.61
CA PHE A 105 14.71 -20.10 9.70
C PHE A 105 13.46 -20.62 10.39
N ASP A 106 12.28 -20.31 9.84
CA ASP A 106 11.02 -20.78 10.40
C ASP A 106 10.90 -22.30 10.22
N GLY A 107 10.46 -23.01 11.25
CA GLY A 107 10.30 -24.47 11.23
C GLY A 107 11.59 -25.28 11.02
N MET A 108 12.78 -24.70 11.22
CA MET A 108 14.04 -25.44 11.07
C MET A 108 14.25 -26.43 12.22
N ASP A 109 14.01 -27.70 11.94
CA ASP A 109 14.24 -28.80 12.88
C ASP A 109 15.75 -29.06 13.07
N PRO A 110 16.24 -29.12 14.32
CA PRO A 110 17.67 -29.30 14.59
C PRO A 110 18.21 -30.69 14.23
N GLU A 111 17.37 -31.73 14.22
CA GLU A 111 17.77 -33.10 13.90
C GLU A 111 17.87 -33.29 12.39
N LEU A 112 16.92 -32.74 11.64
CA LEU A 112 17.01 -32.67 10.18
C LEU A 112 18.22 -31.85 9.73
N ALA A 113 18.47 -30.71 10.39
CA ALA A 113 19.63 -29.89 10.10
C ALA A 113 20.95 -30.64 10.36
N ASP A 114 21.07 -31.35 11.49
CA ASP A 114 22.24 -32.17 11.81
C ASP A 114 22.46 -33.27 10.77
N ARG A 115 21.40 -34.03 10.45
CA ARG A 115 21.44 -35.08 9.42
C ARG A 115 21.89 -34.52 8.07
N PHE A 116 21.30 -33.43 7.60
CA PHE A 116 21.64 -32.85 6.30
C PHE A 116 23.02 -32.18 6.25
N MET A 117 23.57 -31.74 7.39
CA MET A 117 24.98 -31.36 7.48
C MET A 117 25.89 -32.59 7.30
N ASN A 118 25.58 -33.71 7.97
CA ASN A 118 26.37 -34.95 7.89
C ASN A 118 26.30 -35.60 6.49
N GLU A 119 25.16 -35.46 5.78
CA GLU A 119 25.00 -35.88 4.38
C GLU A 119 25.68 -34.93 3.37
N GLY A 120 26.33 -33.85 3.81
CA GLY A 120 26.99 -32.87 2.95
C GLY A 120 26.05 -31.92 2.19
N LYS A 121 24.74 -31.94 2.50
CA LYS A 121 23.71 -31.10 1.85
C LYS A 121 23.68 -29.66 2.39
N LEU A 122 24.18 -29.43 3.60
CA LEU A 122 24.24 -28.11 4.25
C LEU A 122 25.68 -27.68 4.57
N PRO A 123 26.57 -27.55 3.56
CA PRO A 123 28.01 -27.35 3.78
C PRO A 123 28.33 -26.02 4.51
N ASN A 124 27.56 -24.97 4.26
CA ASN A 124 27.76 -23.68 4.92
C ASN A 124 27.39 -23.71 6.42
N LEU A 125 26.32 -24.43 6.78
CA LEU A 125 25.95 -24.61 8.19
C LEU A 125 26.95 -25.51 8.90
N ALA A 126 27.46 -26.55 8.24
CA ALA A 126 28.53 -27.40 8.77
C ALA A 126 29.80 -26.59 9.07
N ASN A 127 30.18 -25.68 8.17
CA ASN A 127 31.32 -24.77 8.38
C ASN A 127 31.09 -23.80 9.55
N LEU A 128 29.88 -23.23 9.68
CA LEU A 128 29.52 -22.38 10.81
C LEU A 128 29.56 -23.14 12.14
N ARG A 129 29.08 -24.39 12.16
CA ARG A 129 29.18 -25.28 13.32
C ARG A 129 30.64 -25.52 13.71
N GLY A 130 31.52 -25.82 12.75
CA GLY A 130 32.94 -26.09 13.02
C GLY A 130 33.74 -24.88 13.53
N LYS A 131 33.32 -23.66 13.17
CA LYS A 131 33.98 -22.41 13.58
C LYS A 131 33.34 -21.73 14.80
N GLY A 132 32.18 -22.22 15.25
CA GLY A 132 31.36 -21.56 16.24
C GLY A 132 30.72 -22.54 17.22
N THR A 133 29.49 -22.24 17.62
CA THR A 133 28.72 -23.08 18.54
C THR A 133 27.44 -23.52 17.87
N PHE A 134 27.15 -24.82 17.96
CA PHE A 134 25.89 -25.41 17.54
C PHE A 134 25.26 -26.13 18.71
N ALA A 135 24.04 -25.73 19.07
CA ALA A 135 23.31 -26.29 20.20
C ALA A 135 21.81 -26.38 19.89
N LYS A 136 21.16 -27.44 20.37
CA LYS A 136 19.70 -27.55 20.32
C LYS A 136 19.10 -26.53 21.29
N LEU A 137 18.19 -25.68 20.80
CA LEU A 137 17.46 -24.71 21.62
C LEU A 137 16.03 -25.22 21.86
N ARG A 138 15.54 -25.06 23.09
CA ARG A 138 14.14 -25.33 23.40
C ARG A 138 13.26 -24.24 22.79
N THR A 139 12.17 -24.65 22.14
CA THR A 139 11.15 -23.74 21.62
C THR A 139 10.20 -23.23 22.72
N THR A 140 9.34 -22.28 22.39
CA THR A 140 8.29 -21.78 23.27
C THR A 140 7.18 -22.80 23.48
N PHE A 141 6.35 -22.58 24.51
CA PHE A 141 5.07 -23.25 24.66
C PHE A 141 3.96 -22.19 24.62
N PRO A 142 3.07 -22.18 23.59
CA PRO A 142 2.99 -23.10 22.46
C PRO A 142 4.15 -22.99 21.44
N ALA A 143 4.45 -24.10 20.76
CA ALA A 143 5.51 -24.21 19.75
C ALA A 143 5.02 -23.80 18.36
N ILE A 144 4.58 -22.54 18.23
CA ILE A 144 4.03 -21.99 16.98
C ILE A 144 4.71 -20.66 16.62
N SER A 145 4.88 -20.39 15.33
CA SER A 145 5.69 -19.28 14.81
C SER A 145 5.41 -17.93 15.50
N PRO A 146 4.16 -17.40 15.59
CA PRO A 146 3.94 -16.07 16.15
C PRO A 146 4.34 -15.96 17.63
N VAL A 147 4.28 -17.07 18.36
CA VAL A 147 4.69 -17.16 19.77
C VAL A 147 6.21 -17.16 19.88
N ALA A 148 6.88 -18.04 19.14
CA ALA A 148 8.33 -18.18 19.14
C ALA A 148 9.03 -16.88 18.70
N TRP A 149 8.54 -16.25 17.62
CA TRP A 149 9.11 -15.00 17.11
C TRP A 149 8.87 -13.81 18.04
N SER A 150 7.71 -13.76 18.70
CA SER A 150 7.44 -12.75 19.74
C SER A 150 8.35 -12.92 20.95
N THR A 151 8.58 -14.15 21.41
CA THR A 151 9.52 -14.44 22.49
C THR A 151 10.95 -14.10 22.07
N PHE A 152 11.39 -14.51 20.87
CA PHE A 152 12.71 -14.19 20.32
C PHE A 152 13.00 -12.70 20.36
N MET A 153 12.07 -11.88 19.84
CA MET A 153 12.33 -10.46 19.73
C MET A 153 12.26 -9.73 21.07
N THR A 154 11.39 -10.17 21.99
CA THR A 154 11.13 -9.46 23.26
C THR A 154 11.92 -9.99 24.45
N GLY A 155 12.46 -11.21 24.36
CA GLY A 155 13.15 -11.90 25.46
C GLY A 155 12.23 -12.29 26.62
N VAL A 156 10.90 -12.29 26.43
CA VAL A 156 9.92 -12.65 27.47
C VAL A 156 9.01 -13.77 27.00
N ASN A 157 8.36 -14.46 27.93
CA ASN A 157 7.45 -15.57 27.61
C ASN A 157 6.06 -15.10 27.10
N PRO A 158 5.21 -16.02 26.60
CA PRO A 158 3.90 -15.70 26.03
C PRO A 158 2.95 -14.96 26.97
N GLY A 159 2.99 -15.27 28.26
CA GLY A 159 2.23 -14.55 29.29
C GLY A 159 2.53 -13.05 29.36
N LYS A 160 3.74 -12.63 28.97
CA LYS A 160 4.16 -11.22 29.01
C LYS A 160 4.00 -10.51 27.67
N HIS A 161 4.24 -11.20 26.54
CA HIS A 161 4.08 -10.59 25.21
C HIS A 161 2.67 -10.75 24.59
N ASN A 162 1.76 -11.50 25.22
CA ASN A 162 0.33 -11.59 24.85
C ASN A 162 0.05 -12.22 23.47
N ILE A 163 0.96 -13.06 22.96
CA ILE A 163 0.75 -13.77 21.68
C ILE A 163 0.79 -15.26 22.00
N TYR A 164 -0.29 -15.98 21.64
CA TYR A 164 -0.48 -17.39 22.00
C TYR A 164 -0.73 -18.30 20.79
N ASP A 165 -1.15 -17.73 19.66
CA ASP A 165 -1.45 -18.44 18.40
C ASP A 165 -1.49 -17.38 17.27
N PHE A 166 -1.81 -17.74 16.02
CA PHE A 166 -2.15 -16.82 14.92
C PHE A 166 -3.54 -16.18 15.11
N LEU A 167 -4.47 -16.92 15.73
CA LEU A 167 -5.83 -16.48 15.99
C LEU A 167 -6.06 -16.40 17.50
N ALA A 168 -6.83 -15.40 17.92
CA ALA A 168 -7.39 -15.33 19.25
C ALA A 168 -8.92 -15.36 19.15
N ARG A 169 -9.58 -15.73 20.24
CA ARG A 169 -11.04 -15.81 20.30
C ARG A 169 -11.59 -14.60 21.03
N ASP A 170 -12.53 -13.91 20.44
CA ASP A 170 -13.33 -12.90 21.14
C ASP A 170 -14.25 -13.62 22.14
N THR A 171 -14.11 -13.29 23.43
CA THR A 171 -14.88 -13.95 24.50
C THR A 171 -16.35 -13.53 24.53
N SER A 172 -16.72 -12.45 23.86
CA SER A 172 -18.10 -11.94 23.83
C SER A 172 -18.98 -12.67 22.81
N ASN A 173 -18.41 -13.04 21.65
CA ASN A 173 -19.14 -13.59 20.51
C ASN A 173 -18.52 -14.89 19.95
N TYR A 174 -17.40 -15.35 20.50
CA TYR A 174 -16.69 -16.57 20.12
C TYR A 174 -16.08 -16.56 18.72
N LEU A 175 -16.08 -15.44 18.00
CA LEU A 175 -15.47 -15.33 16.68
C LEU A 175 -13.94 -15.24 16.78
N PRO A 176 -13.21 -15.81 15.79
CA PRO A 176 -11.77 -15.66 15.72
C PRO A 176 -11.38 -14.26 15.24
N PHE A 177 -10.27 -13.74 15.75
CA PHE A 177 -9.62 -12.53 15.27
C PHE A 177 -8.09 -12.75 15.21
N LEU A 178 -7.39 -11.91 14.45
CA LEU A 178 -5.93 -12.01 14.34
C LEU A 178 -5.24 -11.64 15.65
N SER A 179 -4.42 -12.54 16.17
CA SER A 179 -3.72 -12.32 17.44
C SER A 179 -2.61 -11.28 17.35
N SER A 180 -2.12 -10.97 16.14
CA SER A 180 -0.92 -10.17 15.88
C SER A 180 -1.25 -8.69 15.75
N ALA A 181 -2.30 -8.35 15.01
CA ALA A 181 -2.74 -6.99 14.76
C ALA A 181 -4.26 -6.89 14.63
N GLU A 182 -4.80 -5.79 15.11
CA GLU A 182 -6.19 -5.41 14.96
C GLU A 182 -6.28 -4.20 14.02
N ILE A 183 -7.10 -4.30 12.97
CA ILE A 183 -7.38 -3.20 12.03
C ILE A 183 -8.84 -2.79 12.21
N LYS A 184 -9.06 -1.58 12.72
CA LYS A 184 -10.39 -0.98 12.86
C LYS A 184 -10.57 0.15 11.88
N GLY A 185 -11.63 0.06 11.09
CA GLY A 185 -12.05 1.13 10.20
C GLY A 185 -12.36 2.43 10.97
N PRO A 186 -12.42 3.57 10.27
CA PRO A 186 -12.74 4.87 10.85
C PRO A 186 -14.11 4.87 11.55
N LYS A 187 -14.14 5.41 12.78
CA LYS A 187 -15.31 5.38 13.68
C LYS A 187 -16.43 6.34 13.26
N ARG A 188 -16.12 7.40 12.53
CA ARG A 188 -17.09 8.43 12.12
C ARG A 188 -17.39 8.27 10.64
N ARG A 189 -18.67 8.34 10.27
CA ARG A 189 -19.12 8.33 8.88
C ARG A 189 -20.09 9.49 8.66
N ILE A 190 -19.96 10.17 7.54
CA ILE A 190 -20.87 11.24 7.12
C ILE A 190 -21.69 10.71 5.94
N ARG A 191 -23.00 10.82 6.05
CA ARG A 191 -23.92 10.40 4.99
C ARG A 191 -24.16 11.55 4.01
N ILE A 192 -23.87 11.32 2.74
CA ILE A 192 -24.16 12.25 1.65
C ILE A 192 -24.91 11.47 0.55
N GLY A 193 -26.24 11.61 0.52
CA GLY A 193 -27.10 10.85 -0.38
C GLY A 193 -27.02 9.34 -0.11
N LYS A 194 -26.63 8.58 -1.15
CA LYS A 194 -26.42 7.12 -1.07
C LYS A 194 -25.04 6.70 -0.57
N TYR A 195 -24.13 7.67 -0.36
CA TYR A 195 -22.75 7.40 0.05
C TYR A 195 -22.58 7.61 1.55
N SER A 196 -21.84 6.70 2.19
CA SER A 196 -21.42 6.80 3.58
C SER A 196 -19.91 7.00 3.62
N ILE A 197 -19.49 8.27 3.68
CA ILE A 197 -18.07 8.63 3.56
C ILE A 197 -17.41 8.48 4.93
N PRO A 198 -16.40 7.61 5.07
CA PRO A 198 -15.67 7.48 6.30
C PRO A 198 -14.83 8.72 6.58
N PHE A 199 -14.83 9.18 7.83
CA PHE A 199 -14.04 10.30 8.29
C PHE A 199 -13.14 9.88 9.46
N GLY A 200 -11.84 10.12 9.32
CA GLY A 200 -10.82 9.70 10.28
C GLY A 200 -9.85 8.67 9.70
N LYS A 201 -8.82 8.33 10.47
CA LYS A 201 -7.81 7.35 10.08
C LYS A 201 -8.23 5.94 10.50
N THR A 202 -7.86 4.94 9.71
CA THR A 202 -7.89 3.54 10.12
C THR A 202 -6.97 3.35 11.33
N GLU A 203 -7.49 2.74 12.39
CA GLU A 203 -6.72 2.43 13.60
C GLU A 203 -6.10 1.04 13.44
N ILE A 204 -4.76 0.99 13.40
CA ILE A 204 -4.00 -0.27 13.31
C ILE A 204 -3.24 -0.45 14.61
N LYS A 205 -3.54 -1.54 15.32
CA LYS A 205 -2.99 -1.81 16.64
C LYS A 205 -2.26 -3.14 16.64
N GLY A 206 -0.96 -3.11 16.95
CA GLY A 206 -0.20 -4.32 17.29
C GLY A 206 -0.65 -4.88 18.63
N MET A 207 -0.94 -6.17 18.67
CA MET A 207 -1.44 -6.85 19.86
C MET A 207 -0.31 -7.44 20.71
N ARG A 208 0.89 -7.58 20.13
CA ARG A 208 2.10 -8.01 20.82
C ARG A 208 2.54 -6.96 21.84
N LYS A 209 2.70 -7.39 23.08
CA LYS A 209 3.29 -6.60 24.17
C LYS A 209 4.81 -6.85 24.28
N GLY A 210 5.47 -6.06 25.12
CA GLY A 210 6.91 -6.13 25.33
C GLY A 210 7.71 -5.34 24.29
N THR A 211 8.95 -5.02 24.64
CA THR A 211 9.82 -4.18 23.82
C THR A 211 10.83 -5.06 23.10
N PRO A 212 10.83 -5.08 21.74
CA PRO A 212 11.84 -5.83 21.01
C PRO A 212 13.27 -5.37 21.30
N PHE A 213 14.24 -6.28 21.28
CA PHE A 213 15.62 -5.96 21.63
C PHE A 213 16.24 -4.87 20.75
N TRP A 214 15.83 -4.76 19.48
CA TRP A 214 16.28 -3.69 18.57
C TRP A 214 15.83 -2.29 19.01
N HIS A 215 14.77 -2.15 19.80
CA HIS A 215 14.42 -0.86 20.40
C HIS A 215 15.43 -0.46 21.48
N TRP A 216 15.91 -1.42 22.27
CA TRP A 216 16.96 -1.19 23.25
C TRP A 216 18.29 -0.87 22.57
N LEU A 217 18.62 -1.56 21.47
CA LEU A 217 19.77 -1.22 20.63
C LEU A 217 19.67 0.20 20.07
N GLY A 218 18.51 0.58 19.53
CA GLY A 218 18.25 1.93 19.06
C GLY A 218 18.40 2.98 20.17
N LYS A 219 17.87 2.71 21.37
CA LYS A 219 18.12 3.56 22.54
C LYS A 219 19.60 3.57 22.92
N ALA A 220 20.35 2.51 22.74
CA ALA A 220 21.81 2.53 22.96
C ALA A 220 22.58 3.28 21.86
N GLY A 221 21.93 3.72 20.77
CA GLY A 221 22.58 4.36 19.63
C GLY A 221 23.07 3.38 18.58
N ILE A 222 22.69 2.10 18.67
CA ILE A 222 23.04 1.04 17.72
C ILE A 222 21.93 0.96 16.67
N PHE A 223 22.28 1.13 15.41
CA PHE A 223 21.33 1.01 14.29
C PHE A 223 21.03 -0.47 14.01
N SER A 224 19.77 -0.80 13.71
CA SER A 224 19.38 -2.15 13.32
C SER A 224 18.52 -2.14 12.06
N SER A 225 18.75 -3.12 11.18
CA SER A 225 17.90 -3.43 10.04
C SER A 225 17.10 -4.70 10.34
N VAL A 226 15.78 -4.59 10.39
CA VAL A 226 14.85 -5.69 10.69
C VAL A 226 14.11 -6.01 9.39
N ILE A 227 14.36 -7.19 8.81
CA ILE A 227 13.84 -7.55 7.50
C ILE A 227 13.01 -8.82 7.62
N ARG A 228 11.71 -8.71 7.36
CA ARG A 228 10.74 -9.81 7.31
C ARG A 228 10.71 -10.69 8.58
N VAL A 229 11.04 -10.13 9.75
CA VAL A 229 10.86 -10.82 11.03
C VAL A 229 9.35 -10.96 11.31
N PRO A 230 8.82 -12.16 11.60
CA PRO A 230 7.40 -12.36 11.87
C PRO A 230 6.86 -11.52 13.04
N VAL A 231 5.55 -11.22 13.02
CA VAL A 231 4.84 -10.47 14.09
C VAL A 231 5.41 -9.07 14.33
N THR A 232 5.79 -8.40 13.25
CA THR A 232 6.26 -7.01 13.25
C THR A 232 5.32 -6.06 12.51
N PHE A 233 4.08 -6.50 12.23
CA PHE A 233 3.01 -5.64 11.71
C PHE A 233 2.05 -5.25 12.86
N PRO A 234 1.62 -3.97 12.96
CA PRO A 234 2.16 -2.83 12.24
C PRO A 234 3.64 -2.55 12.63
N PRO A 235 4.44 -2.00 11.70
CA PRO A 235 5.85 -1.71 11.94
C PRO A 235 6.01 -0.68 13.06
N GLU A 236 6.74 -1.05 14.12
CA GLU A 236 7.06 -0.16 15.22
C GLU A 236 8.15 0.86 14.83
N LYS A 237 8.01 2.09 15.33
CA LYS A 237 9.00 3.14 15.12
C LYS A 237 10.18 2.96 16.06
N PHE A 238 11.39 2.82 15.50
CA PHE A 238 12.63 2.79 16.27
C PHE A 238 13.80 3.42 15.48
N GLN A 239 15.00 3.45 16.07
CA GLN A 239 16.21 3.93 15.40
C GLN A 239 16.80 2.87 14.46
N GLY A 240 16.13 2.63 13.35
CA GLY A 240 16.52 1.63 12.37
C GLY A 240 15.56 1.60 11.19
N VAL A 241 15.64 0.51 10.43
CA VAL A 241 14.70 0.21 9.35
C VAL A 241 13.98 -1.11 9.64
N LEU A 242 12.69 -1.17 9.34
CA LEU A 242 11.84 -2.34 9.49
C LEU A 242 11.08 -2.60 8.19
N LEU A 243 11.13 -3.83 7.70
CA LEU A 243 10.15 -4.36 6.74
C LEU A 243 9.42 -5.51 7.43
N SER A 244 8.10 -5.37 7.59
CA SER A 244 7.31 -6.35 8.35
C SER A 244 7.30 -7.72 7.65
N GLY A 245 7.22 -8.79 8.46
CA GLY A 245 7.25 -10.17 7.99
C GLY A 245 5.89 -10.85 8.00
N MET A 246 5.89 -12.18 8.21
CA MET A 246 4.68 -12.96 8.45
C MET A 246 3.74 -12.26 9.45
N CYS A 247 2.43 -12.40 9.25
CA CYS A 247 1.33 -11.67 9.90
C CYS A 247 1.01 -10.27 9.33
N VAL A 248 1.73 -9.80 8.30
CA VAL A 248 1.23 -8.70 7.46
C VAL A 248 -0.02 -9.21 6.73
N PRO A 249 -1.17 -8.54 6.85
CA PRO A 249 -2.38 -8.95 6.15
C PRO A 249 -2.26 -8.69 4.64
N ASP A 250 -3.01 -9.44 3.86
CA ASP A 250 -3.30 -9.07 2.48
C ASP A 250 -4.21 -7.82 2.43
N LEU A 251 -4.45 -7.28 1.24
CA LEU A 251 -5.24 -6.06 1.05
C LEU A 251 -6.68 -6.21 1.57
N LYS A 252 -7.20 -7.44 1.68
CA LYS A 252 -8.53 -7.74 2.23
C LYS A 252 -8.54 -7.78 3.76
N GLY A 253 -7.37 -7.77 4.40
CA GLY A 253 -7.22 -7.93 5.85
C GLY A 253 -7.08 -9.39 6.29
N SER A 254 -7.03 -10.35 5.37
CA SER A 254 -6.85 -11.78 5.69
C SER A 254 -5.38 -12.19 5.75
N GLN A 255 -5.11 -13.46 6.11
CA GLN A 255 -3.76 -14.03 6.18
C GLN A 255 -3.40 -14.79 4.89
N GLY A 256 -3.49 -14.11 3.75
CA GLY A 256 -3.10 -14.67 2.47
C GLY A 256 -4.23 -15.47 1.79
N THR A 257 -5.42 -14.88 1.70
CA THR A 257 -6.53 -15.48 0.95
C THR A 257 -6.28 -15.35 -0.55
N PHE A 258 -5.95 -16.46 -1.18
CA PHE A 258 -5.78 -16.57 -2.63
C PHE A 258 -7.13 -16.79 -3.33
N CYS A 259 -7.15 -16.65 -4.65
CA CYS A 259 -8.32 -16.88 -5.47
C CYS A 259 -8.04 -17.95 -6.53
N LEU A 260 -8.86 -19.00 -6.60
CA LEU A 260 -8.84 -19.99 -7.68
C LEU A 260 -9.99 -19.71 -8.63
N CYS A 261 -9.69 -19.16 -9.80
CA CYS A 261 -10.66 -18.87 -10.85
C CYS A 261 -10.79 -20.09 -11.76
N THR A 262 -11.98 -20.70 -11.85
CA THR A 262 -12.18 -21.91 -12.66
C THR A 262 -13.54 -21.99 -13.33
N THR A 263 -13.60 -22.57 -14.53
CA THR A 263 -14.87 -22.94 -15.19
C THR A 263 -15.52 -24.18 -14.56
N ARG A 264 -14.75 -24.94 -13.75
CA ARG A 264 -15.24 -26.14 -13.07
C ARG A 264 -16.23 -25.79 -11.96
N SER A 265 -17.50 -26.16 -12.15
CA SER A 265 -18.52 -26.06 -11.10
C SER A 265 -18.26 -27.06 -9.98
N SER A 266 -18.35 -26.63 -8.73
CA SER A 266 -18.43 -27.52 -7.57
C SER A 266 -19.27 -26.84 -6.50
N ASN A 267 -20.15 -27.61 -5.89
CA ASN A 267 -20.99 -27.18 -4.78
C ASN A 267 -20.30 -27.39 -3.42
N ASP A 268 -19.09 -27.95 -3.41
CA ASP A 268 -18.35 -28.18 -2.19
C ASP A 268 -17.84 -26.86 -1.63
N LYS A 269 -18.01 -26.66 -0.32
CA LYS A 269 -17.32 -25.58 0.38
C LYS A 269 -15.82 -25.77 0.16
N PHE A 270 -15.16 -24.74 -0.38
CA PHE A 270 -13.72 -24.72 -0.54
C PHE A 270 -13.08 -24.91 0.85
N ARG A 271 -12.39 -26.03 1.07
CA ARG A 271 -11.87 -26.41 2.39
C ARG A 271 -10.51 -25.77 2.71
N GLU A 272 -9.94 -25.04 1.76
CA GLU A 272 -8.59 -24.43 1.84
C GLU A 272 -8.71 -22.92 2.12
N GLY A 273 -7.62 -22.28 2.57
CA GLY A 273 -7.59 -20.86 2.98
C GLY A 273 -7.83 -19.81 1.88
N GLY A 274 -8.26 -20.22 0.69
CA GLY A 274 -8.57 -19.36 -0.46
C GLY A 274 -10.06 -19.28 -0.77
N VAL A 275 -10.40 -18.63 -1.87
CA VAL A 275 -11.76 -18.57 -2.42
C VAL A 275 -11.78 -19.12 -3.84
N ARG A 276 -12.90 -19.78 -4.19
CA ARG A 276 -13.15 -20.17 -5.58
C ARG A 276 -14.01 -19.11 -6.25
N VAL A 277 -13.58 -18.63 -7.40
CA VAL A 277 -14.33 -17.66 -8.21
C VAL A 277 -14.70 -18.31 -9.54
N PRO A 278 -15.96 -18.21 -9.99
CA PRO A 278 -16.36 -18.78 -11.26
C PRO A 278 -15.67 -18.06 -12.43
N VAL A 279 -15.38 -18.84 -13.47
CA VAL A 279 -15.01 -18.32 -14.79
C VAL A 279 -16.18 -18.59 -15.73
N GLU A 280 -16.69 -17.54 -16.35
CA GLU A 280 -17.77 -17.62 -17.33
C GLU A 280 -17.21 -17.61 -18.74
N ARG A 281 -17.52 -18.63 -19.55
CA ARG A 281 -17.07 -18.71 -20.94
C ARG A 281 -18.15 -18.18 -21.88
N GLN A 282 -17.82 -17.12 -22.62
CA GLN A 282 -18.70 -16.50 -23.62
C GLN A 282 -17.91 -16.29 -24.92
N ASN A 283 -18.37 -16.87 -26.04
CA ASN A 283 -17.75 -16.72 -27.36
C ASN A 283 -16.22 -17.00 -27.40
N GLY A 284 -15.76 -18.03 -26.67
CA GLY A 284 -14.34 -18.39 -26.60
C GLY A 284 -13.48 -17.50 -25.69
N VAL A 285 -14.05 -16.44 -25.11
CA VAL A 285 -13.43 -15.61 -24.09
C VAL A 285 -13.96 -16.03 -22.72
N CYS A 286 -13.09 -16.11 -21.74
CA CYS A 286 -13.42 -16.46 -20.37
C CYS A 286 -13.33 -15.20 -19.49
N HIS A 287 -14.36 -14.92 -18.70
CA HIS A 287 -14.46 -13.75 -17.82
C HIS A 287 -14.45 -14.20 -16.36
N SER A 288 -13.72 -13.48 -15.51
CA SER A 288 -13.72 -13.69 -14.07
C SER A 288 -13.31 -12.41 -13.35
N TYR A 289 -13.17 -12.45 -12.03
CA TYR A 289 -12.79 -11.29 -11.24
C TYR A 289 -11.86 -11.66 -10.07
N ILE A 290 -11.10 -10.68 -9.62
CA ILE A 290 -10.30 -10.74 -8.40
C ILE A 290 -11.11 -10.10 -7.28
N PRO A 291 -11.38 -10.83 -6.19
CA PRO A 291 -12.03 -10.26 -5.02
C PRO A 291 -11.06 -9.39 -4.21
N GLY A 292 -11.48 -8.18 -3.84
CA GLY A 292 -10.70 -7.18 -3.14
C GLY A 292 -11.22 -6.86 -1.74
N PRO A 293 -10.74 -5.77 -1.12
CA PRO A 293 -11.27 -5.31 0.16
C PRO A 293 -12.71 -4.80 0.05
N ASP A 294 -13.37 -4.69 1.20
CA ASP A 294 -14.69 -4.06 1.31
C ASP A 294 -14.66 -2.59 0.89
N SER A 295 -15.73 -2.13 0.25
CA SER A 295 -15.88 -0.73 -0.11
C SER A 295 -15.95 0.16 1.13
N PRO A 296 -15.10 1.20 1.24
CA PRO A 296 -15.18 2.14 2.35
C PRO A 296 -16.44 3.02 2.32
N LEU A 297 -17.16 3.11 1.19
CA LEU A 297 -18.21 4.10 0.93
C LEU A 297 -19.65 3.62 1.17
N THR A 298 -19.86 2.36 1.55
CA THR A 298 -21.20 1.80 1.76
C THR A 298 -21.54 1.68 3.25
N GLU A 299 -22.82 1.90 3.60
CA GLU A 299 -23.34 1.65 4.97
C GLU A 299 -23.33 0.14 5.29
N THR A 300 -23.57 -0.70 4.30
CA THR A 300 -23.43 -2.15 4.42
C THR A 300 -21.94 -2.51 4.42
N ALA A 301 -21.44 -2.98 5.57
CA ALA A 301 -20.21 -3.76 5.62
C ALA A 301 -20.35 -4.98 4.68
N GLY A 302 -19.32 -5.32 3.91
CA GLY A 302 -19.33 -6.52 3.06
C GLY A 302 -19.66 -6.33 1.57
N LYS A 303 -19.81 -5.11 1.03
CA LYS A 303 -19.76 -4.95 -0.44
C LYS A 303 -18.31 -5.03 -0.90
N GLU A 304 -17.88 -6.25 -1.16
CA GLU A 304 -16.55 -6.59 -1.68
C GLU A 304 -16.31 -5.89 -3.01
N MET A 305 -15.20 -5.14 -3.12
CA MET A 305 -14.76 -4.59 -4.39
C MET A 305 -14.16 -5.68 -5.26
N ARG A 306 -14.21 -5.50 -6.59
CA ARG A 306 -13.73 -6.50 -7.55
C ARG A 306 -12.95 -5.83 -8.67
N VAL A 307 -12.01 -6.59 -9.24
CA VAL A 307 -11.31 -6.22 -10.48
C VAL A 307 -11.57 -7.32 -11.49
N ASP A 308 -12.29 -7.00 -12.55
CA ASP A 308 -12.59 -7.95 -13.62
C ASP A 308 -11.35 -8.21 -14.47
N PHE A 309 -11.25 -9.44 -14.99
CA PHE A 309 -10.22 -9.82 -15.94
C PHE A 309 -10.73 -10.82 -16.97
N GLU A 310 -10.11 -10.80 -18.14
CA GLU A 310 -10.39 -11.71 -19.25
C GLU A 310 -9.27 -12.73 -19.39
N ILE A 311 -9.64 -13.95 -19.78
CA ILE A 311 -8.75 -15.04 -20.13
C ILE A 311 -9.13 -15.48 -21.55
N ARG A 312 -8.15 -15.51 -22.45
CA ARG A 312 -8.30 -16.03 -23.81
C ARG A 312 -7.43 -17.27 -23.92
N PRO A 313 -7.99 -18.46 -23.66
CA PRO A 313 -7.24 -19.71 -23.70
C PRO A 313 -6.92 -20.11 -25.13
N ASP A 314 -5.73 -20.66 -25.32
CA ASP A 314 -5.26 -21.33 -26.53
C ASP A 314 -4.86 -22.75 -26.13
N ALA A 315 -5.81 -23.67 -26.30
CA ALA A 315 -5.64 -25.07 -25.93
C ALA A 315 -4.55 -25.77 -26.76
N GLY A 316 -4.35 -25.35 -28.02
CA GLY A 316 -3.34 -25.93 -28.90
C GLY A 316 -1.92 -25.63 -28.43
N ALA A 317 -1.67 -24.37 -28.03
CA ALA A 317 -0.37 -23.95 -27.53
C ALA A 317 -0.21 -24.08 -26.00
N LYS A 318 -1.21 -24.63 -25.28
CA LYS A 318 -1.22 -24.76 -23.81
C LYS A 318 -0.90 -23.45 -23.09
N GLN A 319 -1.53 -22.37 -23.54
CA GLN A 319 -1.29 -21.02 -23.02
C GLN A 319 -2.60 -20.25 -22.92
N ALA A 320 -2.58 -19.14 -22.19
CA ALA A 320 -3.70 -18.21 -22.17
C ALA A 320 -3.21 -16.77 -22.13
N ARG A 321 -3.87 -15.90 -22.89
CA ARG A 321 -3.67 -14.46 -22.78
C ARG A 321 -4.62 -13.91 -21.72
N ILE A 322 -4.08 -13.21 -20.74
CA ILE A 322 -4.83 -12.61 -19.63
C ILE A 322 -4.79 -11.10 -19.77
N VAL A 323 -5.94 -10.45 -19.53
CA VAL A 323 -6.10 -9.00 -19.55
C VAL A 323 -6.77 -8.56 -18.26
N VAL A 324 -6.11 -7.71 -17.47
CA VAL A 324 -6.62 -7.17 -16.20
C VAL A 324 -6.28 -5.69 -16.11
N GLY A 325 -7.30 -4.82 -16.07
CA GLY A 325 -7.07 -3.37 -16.17
C GLY A 325 -6.29 -2.99 -17.43
N SER A 326 -5.15 -2.32 -17.26
CA SER A 326 -4.22 -1.98 -18.36
C SER A 326 -3.23 -3.09 -18.71
N GLU A 327 -3.08 -4.08 -17.83
CA GLU A 327 -2.06 -5.13 -17.94
C GLU A 327 -2.51 -6.24 -18.90
N LYS A 328 -1.60 -6.65 -19.79
CA LYS A 328 -1.83 -7.69 -20.80
C LYS A 328 -0.61 -8.59 -20.87
N PHE A 329 -0.79 -9.87 -20.59
CA PHE A 329 0.30 -10.84 -20.60
C PHE A 329 -0.19 -12.22 -21.05
N THR A 330 0.74 -13.08 -21.47
CA THR A 330 0.45 -14.46 -21.86
C THR A 330 1.21 -15.39 -20.93
N LEU A 331 0.54 -16.41 -20.40
CA LEU A 331 1.15 -17.45 -19.58
C LEU A 331 1.04 -18.79 -20.27
N LYS A 332 2.08 -19.64 -20.16
CA LYS A 332 1.95 -21.06 -20.44
C LYS A 332 1.44 -21.79 -19.19
N VAL A 333 0.83 -22.95 -19.41
CA VAL A 333 0.43 -23.83 -18.30
C VAL A 333 1.66 -24.16 -17.45
N GLY A 334 1.55 -23.96 -16.14
CA GLY A 334 2.64 -24.17 -15.18
C GLY A 334 3.51 -22.94 -14.91
N GLU A 335 3.18 -21.77 -15.48
CA GLU A 335 3.95 -20.54 -15.29
C GLU A 335 3.21 -19.51 -14.41
N TYR A 336 3.99 -18.77 -13.63
CA TYR A 336 3.53 -17.57 -12.93
C TYR A 336 3.80 -16.32 -13.77
N SER A 337 2.90 -15.34 -13.69
CA SER A 337 3.17 -13.98 -14.14
C SER A 337 4.22 -13.28 -13.27
N GLU A 338 4.73 -12.16 -13.74
CA GLU A 338 5.31 -11.12 -12.88
C GLU A 338 4.26 -10.58 -11.89
N TRP A 339 4.68 -9.70 -10.97
CA TRP A 339 3.75 -8.98 -10.10
C TRP A 339 2.89 -8.01 -10.91
N ILE A 340 1.57 -8.19 -10.85
CA ILE A 340 0.58 -7.40 -11.58
C ILE A 340 -0.08 -6.44 -10.60
N ALA A 341 -0.04 -5.14 -10.91
CA ALA A 341 -0.73 -4.11 -10.14
C ALA A 341 -2.24 -4.13 -10.45
N VAL A 342 -3.05 -4.05 -9.40
CA VAL A 342 -4.51 -4.06 -9.47
C VAL A 342 -5.09 -2.92 -8.64
N GLN A 343 -6.13 -2.28 -9.17
CA GLN A 343 -6.76 -1.11 -8.56
C GLN A 343 -8.24 -1.37 -8.29
N PHE A 344 -8.62 -1.33 -7.01
CA PHE A 344 -9.99 -1.52 -6.58
C PHE A 344 -10.64 -0.15 -6.37
N LYS A 345 -11.51 0.25 -7.31
CA LYS A 345 -12.15 1.57 -7.31
C LYS A 345 -13.46 1.54 -6.52
N ALA A 346 -13.51 2.26 -5.39
CA ALA A 346 -14.72 2.38 -4.58
C ALA A 346 -15.66 3.49 -5.07
N GLY A 347 -15.15 4.46 -5.85
CA GLY A 347 -15.85 5.69 -6.25
C GLY A 347 -15.40 6.91 -5.43
N LEU A 348 -15.86 8.13 -5.78
CA LEU A 348 -15.50 9.39 -5.10
C LEU A 348 -13.99 9.61 -4.86
N GLY A 349 -13.14 9.10 -5.77
CA GLY A 349 -11.67 9.20 -5.66
C GLY A 349 -11.01 8.18 -4.71
N PHE A 350 -11.78 7.29 -4.07
CA PHE A 350 -11.23 6.21 -3.26
C PHE A 350 -10.83 5.02 -4.14
N THR A 351 -9.55 4.69 -4.12
CA THR A 351 -8.95 3.55 -4.82
C THR A 351 -7.98 2.84 -3.89
N ALA A 352 -8.13 1.52 -3.74
CA ALA A 352 -7.14 0.69 -3.06
C ALA A 352 -6.21 0.04 -4.09
N HIS A 353 -4.92 -0.04 -3.76
CA HIS A 353 -3.83 -0.48 -4.63
C HIS A 353 -3.24 -1.78 -4.10
N GLY A 354 -3.26 -2.81 -4.93
CA GLY A 354 -2.69 -4.11 -4.60
C GLY A 354 -1.81 -4.66 -5.71
N ILE A 355 -1.06 -5.69 -5.36
CA ILE A 355 -0.29 -6.50 -6.31
C ILE A 355 -0.61 -7.98 -6.13
N CYS A 356 -0.73 -8.71 -7.24
CA CYS A 356 -0.94 -10.15 -7.24
C CYS A 356 -0.19 -10.84 -8.38
N ARG A 357 -0.04 -12.15 -8.30
CA ARG A 357 0.48 -12.99 -9.39
C ARG A 357 -0.59 -13.93 -9.89
N PHE A 358 -0.59 -14.18 -11.19
CA PHE A 358 -1.41 -15.18 -11.84
C PHE A 358 -0.57 -16.42 -12.11
N TYR A 359 -1.17 -17.60 -11.96
CA TYR A 359 -0.57 -18.89 -12.27
C TYR A 359 -1.56 -19.69 -13.10
N LEU A 360 -1.16 -20.01 -14.33
CA LEU A 360 -2.03 -20.76 -15.24
C LEU A 360 -1.91 -22.26 -14.95
N LYS A 361 -2.97 -22.87 -14.43
CA LYS A 361 -2.99 -24.30 -14.08
C LYS A 361 -3.47 -25.17 -15.22
N GLU A 362 -4.53 -24.72 -15.91
CA GLU A 362 -5.21 -25.51 -16.93
C GLU A 362 -5.88 -24.57 -17.95
N VAL A 363 -5.94 -24.98 -19.22
CA VAL A 363 -6.64 -24.25 -20.29
C VAL A 363 -7.71 -25.08 -21.02
N ALA A 364 -7.67 -26.41 -20.86
CA ALA A 364 -8.63 -27.34 -21.43
C ALA A 364 -8.61 -28.69 -20.66
N PRO A 365 -9.76 -29.37 -20.47
CA PRO A 365 -11.12 -28.94 -20.87
C PRO A 365 -11.64 -27.73 -20.05
N GLU A 366 -11.20 -27.63 -18.80
CA GLU A 366 -11.50 -26.52 -17.92
C GLU A 366 -10.41 -25.45 -17.99
N VAL A 367 -10.78 -24.20 -17.77
CA VAL A 367 -9.81 -23.12 -17.57
C VAL A 367 -9.64 -22.95 -16.07
N GLU A 368 -8.41 -23.03 -15.58
CA GLU A 368 -8.09 -22.87 -14.17
C GLU A 368 -6.88 -21.95 -13.99
N VAL A 369 -7.10 -20.85 -13.27
CA VAL A 369 -6.10 -19.82 -12.98
C VAL A 369 -6.06 -19.59 -11.48
N TYR A 370 -4.90 -19.79 -10.88
CA TYR A 370 -4.64 -19.38 -9.51
C TYR A 370 -4.18 -17.92 -9.50
N VAL A 371 -4.81 -17.10 -8.67
CA VAL A 371 -4.38 -15.74 -8.37
C VAL A 371 -3.92 -15.74 -6.94
N SER A 372 -2.68 -15.28 -6.71
CA SER A 372 -2.13 -15.13 -5.36
C SER A 372 -3.03 -14.22 -4.51
N PRO A 373 -2.86 -14.20 -3.18
CA PRO A 373 -3.46 -13.14 -2.37
C PRO A 373 -3.10 -11.78 -2.94
N VAL A 374 -4.05 -10.84 -2.88
CA VAL A 374 -3.81 -9.45 -3.27
C VAL A 374 -2.99 -8.80 -2.16
N ASN A 375 -1.69 -8.66 -2.38
CA ASN A 375 -0.81 -8.05 -1.39
C ASN A 375 -0.88 -6.53 -1.47
N ILE A 376 -0.51 -5.86 -0.38
CA ILE A 376 -0.34 -4.40 -0.34
C ILE A 376 0.76 -4.01 -1.35
N ASP A 377 0.48 -3.04 -2.21
CA ASP A 377 1.46 -2.51 -3.16
C ASP A 377 2.54 -1.70 -2.41
N PRO A 378 3.82 -2.09 -2.45
CA PRO A 378 4.89 -1.33 -1.81
C PRO A 378 5.15 0.04 -2.45
N GLY A 379 4.76 0.26 -3.71
CA GLY A 379 4.85 1.55 -4.39
C GLY A 379 3.74 2.53 -3.96
N HIS A 380 2.60 2.00 -3.51
CA HIS A 380 1.44 2.76 -3.05
C HIS A 380 0.78 2.09 -1.82
N PRO A 381 1.48 2.03 -0.67
CA PRO A 381 1.04 1.21 0.45
C PRO A 381 -0.20 1.81 1.16
N ASP A 382 -1.35 1.14 1.02
CA ASP A 382 -2.58 1.48 1.75
C ASP A 382 -2.48 1.22 3.26
N LEU A 383 -1.55 0.36 3.68
CA LEU A 383 -1.22 0.06 5.07
C LEU A 383 0.30 0.17 5.29
N PRO A 384 0.76 0.63 6.46
CA PRO A 384 2.19 0.76 6.74
C PRO A 384 2.81 -0.64 6.88
N ILE A 385 3.58 -1.06 5.89
CA ILE A 385 4.30 -2.35 5.89
C ILE A 385 5.78 -2.22 6.29
N SER A 386 6.28 -0.99 6.41
CA SER A 386 7.65 -0.69 6.78
C SER A 386 7.78 0.50 7.74
N HIS A 387 8.95 0.62 8.37
CA HIS A 387 9.38 1.82 9.09
C HIS A 387 10.80 2.21 8.62
N PRO A 388 11.03 3.45 8.16
CA PRO A 388 10.01 4.42 7.79
C PRO A 388 9.08 3.87 6.69
N VAL A 389 7.89 4.47 6.58
CA VAL A 389 6.91 4.16 5.52
C VAL A 389 7.42 4.74 4.21
#